data_AF-A0A819C8U6-F1
#
_entry.id   AF-A0A819C8U6-F1
#
_cell.length_a   1.000
_cell.length_b   1.000
_cell.length_c   1.000
_cell.angle_alpha   90.00
_cell.angle_beta   90.00
_cell.angle_gamma   90.00
#
_symmetry.space_group_name_H-M   'P 1'
#
loop_
_entity.id
_entity.type
_entity.pdbx_description
1 polymer ?
#
loop_
_entity_poly.entity_id
_entity_poly.type
_entity_poly.pdbx_seq_one_letter_code
_entity_poly.pdbx_strand_id
1 'polypeptide(L)'
;STIFMDGILLTTPPFFNQIFTIHSLKFDCDLPCVFALLPVRKEATYQLLFQESNVVAVPMGRTWKPQQIMTDFEISLIPAISD
;
A
#
# COMPACT_ATOMS: atom_id res chain seq x y z
N SER A 1 -13.17 -5.55 -2.85
CA SER A 1 -12.76 -5.47 -1.44
C SER A 1 -12.50 -4.01 -1.09
N THR A 2 -12.69 -3.65 0.17
CA THR A 2 -12.25 -2.36 0.72
C THR A 2 -10.82 -2.50 1.18
N ILE A 3 -9.96 -1.57 0.77
CA ILE A 3 -8.54 -1.53 1.13
C ILE A 3 -8.27 -0.32 2.01
N PHE A 4 -7.45 -0.53 3.04
CA PHE A 4 -6.93 0.52 3.89
C PHE A 4 -5.43 0.65 3.67
N MET A 5 -4.94 1.88 3.60
CA MET A 5 -3.52 2.17 3.45
C MET A 5 -3.11 3.21 4.48
N ASP A 6 -1.97 2.97 5.12
CA ASP A 6 -1.44 3.87 6.15
C ASP A 6 0.10 3.85 6.18
N GLY A 7 0.70 5.01 6.46
CA GLY A 7 2.13 5.25 6.57
C GLY A 7 2.54 5.60 8.01
N ILE A 8 3.23 4.69 8.68
CA ILE A 8 3.71 4.89 10.06
C ILE A 8 5.10 5.56 10.03
N LEU A 9 5.20 6.74 10.64
CA LEU A 9 6.42 7.57 10.69
C LEU A 9 7.25 7.41 11.97
N LEU A 10 6.62 6.99 13.08
CA LEU A 10 7.22 7.12 14.42
C LEU A 10 8.34 6.10 14.71
N THR A 11 8.45 5.00 13.94
CA THR A 11 9.34 3.88 14.24
C THR A 11 9.94 3.26 12.97
N THR A 12 10.62 4.06 12.16
CA THR A 12 11.29 3.54 10.95
C THR A 12 12.77 3.22 11.19
N PRO A 13 13.28 2.12 10.62
CA PRO A 13 14.71 1.87 10.56
C PRO A 13 15.43 3.01 9.82
N PRO A 14 16.74 3.23 10.08
CA PRO A 14 17.54 4.17 9.31
C PRO A 14 17.39 3.96 7.80
N PHE A 15 17.47 5.04 7.03
CA PHE A 15 17.30 5.08 5.56
C PHE A 15 15.86 4.96 5.03
N PHE A 16 14.86 4.78 5.91
CA PHE A 16 13.45 4.75 5.51
C PHE A 16 12.64 5.87 6.14
N ASN A 17 11.80 6.51 5.33
CA ASN A 17 10.95 7.61 5.78
C ASN A 17 9.66 7.11 6.43
N GLN A 18 9.19 5.90 6.08
CA GLN A 18 7.98 5.31 6.65
C GLN A 18 7.92 3.79 6.51
N ILE A 19 7.17 3.15 7.40
CA ILE A 19 6.62 1.82 7.19
C ILE A 19 5.23 2.02 6.60
N PHE A 20 5.02 1.56 5.38
CA PHE A 20 3.74 1.62 4.70
C PHE A 20 3.02 0.28 4.81
N THR A 21 1.73 0.31 5.08
CA THR A 21 0.91 -0.88 5.27
C THR A 21 -0.31 -0.86 4.38
N ILE A 22 -0.66 -2.02 3.82
CA ILE A 22 -1.88 -2.22 3.04
C ILE A 22 -2.67 -3.33 3.72
N HIS A 23 -3.91 -3.02 4.06
CA HIS A 23 -4.84 -3.95 4.69
C HIS A 23 -6.07 -4.13 3.81
N SER A 24 -6.66 -5.32 3.85
CA SER A 24 -7.93 -5.60 3.21
C SER A 24 -8.98 -5.88 4.26
N LEU A 25 -10.11 -5.18 4.17
CA LEU A 25 -11.29 -5.53 4.94
C LEU A 25 -11.96 -6.76 4.32
N LYS A 26 -12.08 -7.83 5.09
CA LYS A 26 -12.79 -9.04 4.67
C LYS A 26 -13.51 -9.66 5.85
N PHE A 27 -14.82 -9.91 5.68
CA PHE A 27 -15.69 -10.44 6.76
C PHE A 27 -15.60 -9.59 8.04
N ASP A 28 -15.62 -8.27 7.89
CA ASP A 28 -15.47 -7.29 8.98
C ASP A 28 -14.16 -7.41 9.78
N CYS A 29 -13.19 -8.13 9.24
CA CYS A 29 -11.85 -8.26 9.80
C CYS A 29 -10.86 -7.46 8.95
N ASP A 30 -10.07 -6.62 9.61
CA ASP A 30 -8.97 -5.91 8.99
C ASP A 30 -7.75 -6.83 8.90
N LEU A 31 -7.35 -7.17 7.67
CA LEU A 31 -6.29 -8.14 7.42
C LEU A 31 -5.08 -7.45 6.79
N PRO A 32 -3.92 -7.41 7.49
CA PRO A 32 -2.69 -6.89 6.90
C PRO A 32 -2.25 -7.78 5.75
N CYS A 33 -2.08 -7.17 4.58
CA CYS A 33 -1.72 -7.87 3.34
C CYS A 33 -0.28 -7.56 2.91
N VAL A 34 0.15 -6.31 3.06
CA VAL A 34 1.49 -5.86 2.63
C VAL A 34 2.09 -4.95 3.69
N PHE A 35 3.36 -5.16 3.99
CA PHE A 35 4.22 -4.25 4.74
C PHE A 35 5.40 -3.86 3.87
N ALA A 36 5.67 -2.56 3.75
CA ALA A 36 6.73 -2.04 2.92
C ALA A 36 7.54 -0.98 3.67
N LEU A 37 8.86 -1.04 3.53
CA LEU A 37 9.76 0.02 3.99
C LEU A 37 9.99 0.99 2.83
N LEU A 38 9.48 2.21 2.95
CA LEU A 38 9.56 3.18 1.86
C LEU A 38 10.63 4.24 2.17
N PRO A 39 11.67 4.35 1.33
CA PRO A 39 12.75 5.32 1.55
C PRO A 39 12.31 6.76 1.28
N VAL A 40 11.31 6.94 0.42
CA VAL A 40 10.82 8.27 0.03
C VAL A 40 9.31 8.22 -0.21
N ARG A 41 8.62 9.31 0.13
CA ARG A 41 7.16 9.50 -0.04
C ARG A 41 6.82 10.12 -1.40
N LYS A 42 7.21 9.45 -2.48
CA LYS A 42 6.98 9.90 -3.87
C LYS A 42 6.04 8.95 -4.61
N GLU A 43 5.29 9.50 -5.55
CA GLU A 43 4.34 8.76 -6.40
C GLU A 43 4.98 7.56 -7.08
N ALA A 44 6.15 7.75 -7.70
CA ALA A 44 6.93 6.67 -8.31
C ALA A 44 7.30 5.55 -7.34
N THR A 45 7.49 5.86 -6.05
CA THR A 45 7.78 4.85 -5.02
C THR A 45 6.55 4.02 -4.69
N TYR A 46 5.36 4.63 -4.66
CA TYR A 46 4.10 3.92 -4.47
C TYR A 46 3.69 3.10 -5.70
N GLN A 47 3.85 3.65 -6.91
CA GLN A 47 3.64 2.91 -8.15
C GLN A 47 4.51 1.65 -8.19
N LEU A 48 5.80 1.79 -7.87
CA LEU A 48 6.70 0.64 -7.79
C LEU A 48 6.22 -0.37 -6.75
N LEU A 49 5.80 0.06 -5.55
CA LEU A 49 5.25 -0.83 -4.54
C LEU A 49 4.03 -1.62 -5.07
N PHE A 50 3.10 -0.97 -5.76
CA PHE A 50 1.91 -1.63 -6.31
C PHE A 50 2.26 -2.59 -7.45
N GLN A 51 3.24 -2.25 -8.29
CA GLN A 51 3.76 -3.12 -9.33
C GLN A 51 4.39 -4.38 -8.74
N GLU A 52 5.31 -4.23 -7.77
CA GLU A 52 5.95 -5.36 -7.08
C GLU A 52 4.92 -6.23 -6.34
N SER A 53 3.92 -5.61 -5.72
CA SER A 53 2.81 -6.34 -5.08
C SER A 53 2.03 -7.19 -6.09
N ASN A 54 1.79 -6.68 -7.30
CA ASN A 54 1.14 -7.44 -8.37
C ASN A 54 2.00 -8.59 -8.89
N VAL A 55 3.33 -8.42 -9.00
CA VAL A 55 4.26 -9.48 -9.39
C VAL A 55 4.14 -10.69 -8.44
N VAL A 56 3.95 -10.45 -7.15
CA VAL A 56 3.73 -11.50 -6.14
C VAL A 56 2.30 -12.06 -6.19
N ALA A 57 1.30 -11.19 -6.37
CA ALA A 57 -0.12 -11.56 -6.31
C ALA A 57 -0.62 -12.36 -7.53
N VAL A 58 -0.17 -12.01 -8.73
CA VAL A 58 -0.65 -12.61 -9.99
C VAL A 58 -0.43 -14.13 -10.04
N PRO A 59 0.76 -14.67 -9.71
CA PRO A 59 0.98 -16.12 -9.62
C PRO A 59 0.07 -16.84 -8.60
N MET A 60 -0.44 -16.12 -7.59
CA MET A 60 -1.38 -16.64 -6.60
C MET A 60 -2.84 -16.58 -7.07
N GLY A 61 -3.09 -16.23 -8.34
CA GLY A 61 -4.43 -16.04 -8.89
C GLY A 61 -5.15 -14.82 -8.30
N ARG A 62 -4.41 -13.88 -7.71
CA ARG A 62 -4.93 -12.64 -7.13
C ARG A 62 -4.69 -11.49 -8.10
N THR A 63 -5.64 -10.59 -8.20
CA THR A 63 -5.50 -9.36 -9.00
C THR A 63 -5.82 -8.15 -8.13
N TRP A 64 -5.03 -7.09 -8.27
CA TRP A 64 -5.28 -5.82 -7.61
C TRP A 64 -6.47 -5.11 -8.25
N LYS A 65 -7.67 -5.33 -7.69
CA LYS A 65 -8.93 -4.69 -8.10
C LYS A 65 -9.77 -4.31 -6.88
N PRO A 66 -9.30 -3.35 -6.07
CA PRO A 66 -10.09 -2.85 -4.95
C PRO A 66 -11.35 -2.14 -5.44
N GLN A 67 -12.43 -2.25 -4.68
CA GLN A 67 -13.69 -1.53 -4.97
C GLN A 67 -13.68 -0.15 -4.32
N GLN A 68 -13.01 -0.04 -3.17
CA GLN A 68 -12.87 1.17 -2.40
C GLN A 68 -11.49 1.15 -1.76
N ILE A 69 -10.84 2.31 -1.77
CA ILE A 69 -9.58 2.53 -1.05
C ILE A 69 -9.82 3.67 -0.08
N MET A 70 -9.38 3.49 1.16
CA MET A 70 -9.34 4.53 2.18
C MET A 70 -7.90 4.67 2.64
N THR A 71 -7.44 5.92 2.65
CA THR A 71 -6.06 6.30 2.92
C THR A 71 -6.05 7.71 3.49
N ASP A 72 -4.96 8.06 4.17
CA ASP A 72 -4.67 9.44 4.52
C ASP A 72 -4.52 10.32 3.27
N PHE A 73 -4.69 11.63 3.46
CA PHE A 73 -4.56 12.62 2.40
C PHE A 73 -3.09 12.88 2.07
N GLU A 74 -2.46 11.91 1.44
CA GLU A 74 -1.08 12.00 0.96
C GLU A 74 -1.02 12.33 -0.53
N ILE A 75 -0.47 13.51 -0.84
CA ILE A 75 -0.41 14.10 -2.19
C ILE A 75 0.24 13.17 -3.21
N SER A 76 1.25 12.40 -2.82
CA SER A 76 1.97 11.48 -3.70
C SER A 76 1.34 10.10 -3.82
N LEU A 77 0.47 9.70 -2.88
CA LEU A 77 -0.15 8.37 -2.87
C LEU A 77 -1.44 8.32 -3.70
N ILE A 78 -2.28 9.36 -3.60
CA ILE A 78 -3.54 9.46 -4.36
C ILE A 78 -3.34 9.31 -5.88
N PRO A 79 -2.38 10.00 -6.53
CA PRO A 79 -2.14 9.81 -7.96
C PRO A 79 -1.63 8.39 -8.27
N ALA A 80 -0.75 7.83 -7.44
CA ALA A 80 -0.22 6.48 -7.64
C ALA A 80 -1.29 5.37 -7.56
N ILE A 81 -2.40 5.61 -6.87
CA ILE A 81 -3.55 4.70 -6.79
C ILE A 81 -4.40 4.75 -8.07
N SER A 82 -4.39 5.89 -8.77
CA SER A 82 -5.30 6.18 -9.89
C SER A 82 -4.72 5.79 -11.26
N ASP A 83 -3.43 5.44 -11.31
CA ASP A 83 -2.72 4.89 -12.47
C ASP A 83 -2.98 3.39 -12.65
#